data_AF-A0A9P6PC98-F1
#
_entry.id   AF-A0A9P6PC98-F1
#
_cell.length_a   1.000
_cell.length_b   1.000
_cell.length_c   1.000
_cell.angle_alpha   90.00
_cell.angle_beta   90.00
_cell.angle_gamma   90.00
#
_symmetry.space_group_name_H-M   'P 1'
#
loop_
_entity.id
_entity.type
_entity.pdbx_description
1 polymer ?
#
loop_
_entity_poly.entity_id
_entity_poly.type
_entity_poly.pdbx_seq_one_letter_code
_entity_poly.pdbx_strand_id
1 'polypeptide(L)'
;MCYTVLFDAVANIAVPVEALVSVLYWPMVLTAREMLVPKDSPFDLPLSLDLALHLWPTLFIWFDFLVYNTTFKRSSTHVTALYIFAMLYYVWTAYCFHRNGFWPYPFLGEFSHAGRAVLYMACGTLAVIMYNGGALIHSKIHKVKKTAGKKIK
;
A
#
# COMPACT_ATOMS: atom_id res chain seq x y z
N MET A 1 -2.52 13.41 -23.89
CA MET A 1 -1.16 12.87 -23.71
C MET A 1 -0.50 13.27 -22.38
N CYS A 2 -0.95 14.32 -21.67
CA CYS A 2 -0.38 14.71 -20.36
C CYS A 2 -0.99 13.92 -19.17
N TYR A 3 -2.28 13.57 -19.23
CA TYR A 3 -2.98 12.83 -18.17
C TYR A 3 -2.40 11.44 -17.86
N THR A 4 -1.70 10.82 -18.81
CA THR A 4 -1.18 9.46 -18.67
C THR A 4 0.05 9.39 -17.76
N VAL A 5 0.95 10.38 -17.78
CA VAL A 5 2.22 10.30 -17.03
C VAL A 5 2.01 10.45 -15.53
N LEU A 6 1.19 11.41 -15.10
CA LEU A 6 0.87 11.58 -13.68
C LEU A 6 0.07 10.39 -13.16
N PHE A 7 -0.93 9.95 -13.92
CA PHE A 7 -1.71 8.77 -13.58
C PHE A 7 -0.82 7.54 -13.40
N ASP A 8 0.05 7.24 -14.38
CA ASP A 8 0.96 6.10 -14.30
C ASP A 8 1.91 6.22 -13.11
N ALA A 9 2.45 7.42 -12.86
CA ALA A 9 3.34 7.66 -11.73
C ALA A 9 2.65 7.40 -10.40
N VAL A 10 1.41 7.86 -10.22
CA VAL A 10 0.64 7.66 -8.98
C VAL A 10 0.19 6.21 -8.85
N ALA A 11 -0.38 5.63 -9.90
CA ALA A 11 -0.92 4.26 -9.90
C ALA A 11 0.17 3.22 -9.59
N ASN A 12 1.38 3.37 -10.15
CA ASN A 12 2.48 2.43 -9.90
C ASN A 12 2.98 2.42 -8.45
N ILE A 13 2.72 3.50 -7.69
CA ILE A 13 3.02 3.60 -6.26
C ILE A 13 1.79 3.20 -5.43
N ALA A 14 0.59 3.57 -5.86
CA ALA A 14 -0.65 3.24 -5.16
C ALA A 14 -0.87 1.72 -5.09
N VAL A 15 -0.59 0.96 -6.17
CA VAL A 15 -0.76 -0.51 -6.19
C VAL A 15 -0.10 -1.20 -4.98
N PRO A 16 1.22 -1.08 -4.75
CA PRO A 16 1.84 -1.71 -3.59
C PRO A 16 1.43 -1.07 -2.25
N VAL A 17 1.08 0.22 -2.22
CA VAL A 17 0.62 0.89 -0.98
C VAL A 17 -0.75 0.38 -0.54
N GLU A 18 -1.71 0.20 -1.44
CA GLU A 18 -3.04 -0.35 -1.12
C GLU A 18 -2.95 -1.81 -0.63
N ALA A 19 -2.06 -2.61 -1.23
CA ALA A 19 -1.75 -3.95 -0.71
C ALA A 19 -1.14 -3.90 0.69
N LEU A 20 -0.20 -2.96 0.93
CA LEU A 20 0.39 -2.78 2.25
C LEU A 20 -0.68 -2.44 3.30
N VAL A 21 -1.58 -1.51 3.01
CA VAL A 21 -2.70 -1.13 3.91
C VAL A 21 -3.51 -2.37 4.27
N SER A 22 -3.94 -3.15 3.27
CA SER A 22 -4.79 -4.33 3.49
C SER A 22 -4.08 -5.43 4.29
N VAL A 23 -2.80 -5.68 3.99
CA VAL A 23 -1.98 -6.71 4.65
C VAL A 23 -1.63 -6.33 6.09
N LEU A 24 -1.49 -5.05 6.40
CA LEU A 24 -1.30 -4.62 7.79
C LEU A 24 -2.63 -4.63 8.55
N TYR A 25 -3.68 -4.08 7.96
CA TYR A 25 -4.96 -3.83 8.61
C TYR A 25 -5.69 -5.11 9.02
N TRP A 26 -5.97 -6.01 8.07
CA TRP A 26 -6.85 -7.17 8.34
C TRP A 26 -6.30 -8.13 9.39
N PRO A 27 -5.00 -8.50 9.39
CA PRO A 27 -4.46 -9.32 10.47
C PRO A 27 -4.62 -8.66 11.84
N MET A 28 -4.39 -7.35 11.96
CA MET A 28 -4.58 -6.64 13.22
C MET A 28 -6.06 -6.63 13.64
N VAL A 29 -7.00 -6.38 12.73
CA VAL A 29 -8.43 -6.46 13.03
C VAL A 29 -8.84 -7.85 13.53
N LEU A 30 -8.32 -8.91 12.91
CA LEU A 30 -8.68 -10.28 13.22
C LEU A 30 -8.01 -10.84 14.48
N THR A 31 -6.85 -10.30 14.89
CA THR A 31 -6.03 -10.90 15.95
C THR A 31 -5.73 -9.97 17.14
N ALA A 32 -5.69 -8.66 16.93
CA ALA A 32 -5.28 -7.68 17.94
C ALA A 32 -5.85 -6.28 17.62
N ARG A 33 -7.19 -6.15 17.57
CA ARG A 33 -7.88 -4.92 17.17
C ARG A 33 -7.51 -3.71 18.02
N GLU A 34 -7.19 -3.93 19.30
CA GLU A 34 -6.76 -2.91 20.24
C GLU A 34 -5.46 -2.20 19.84
N MET A 35 -4.69 -2.79 18.92
CA MET A 35 -3.53 -2.12 18.32
C MET A 35 -3.95 -0.93 17.47
N LEU A 36 -5.10 -0.99 16.82
CA LEU A 36 -5.61 0.02 15.90
C LEU A 36 -6.49 1.06 16.60
N VAL A 37 -7.30 0.64 17.57
CA VAL A 37 -8.32 1.48 18.20
C VAL A 37 -8.37 1.15 19.70
N PRO A 38 -8.51 2.16 20.61
CA PRO A 38 -8.66 1.89 22.04
C PRO A 38 -9.82 0.93 22.34
N LYS A 39 -9.66 0.08 23.36
CA LYS A 39 -10.68 -0.93 23.74
C LYS A 39 -12.05 -0.34 24.04
N ASP A 40 -12.07 0.85 24.62
CA ASP A 40 -13.29 1.56 25.01
C ASP A 40 -13.82 2.49 23.90
N SER A 41 -13.29 2.39 22.69
CA SER A 41 -13.75 3.21 21.57
C SER A 41 -15.20 2.83 21.23
N PRO A 42 -16.14 3.80 21.26
CA PRO A 42 -17.52 3.55 20.83
C PRO A 42 -17.64 3.43 19.30
N PHE A 43 -16.53 3.63 18.57
CA PHE A 43 -16.51 3.66 17.12
C PHE A 43 -16.13 2.30 16.54
N ASP A 44 -17.14 1.55 16.12
CA ASP A 44 -16.99 0.39 15.24
C ASP A 44 -17.33 0.80 13.81
N LEU A 45 -16.38 0.62 12.88
CA LEU A 45 -16.66 0.85 11.47
C LEU A 45 -17.70 -0.19 11.00
N PRO A 46 -18.79 0.24 10.33
CA PRO A 46 -19.65 -0.69 9.61
C PRO A 46 -18.80 -1.51 8.62
N LEU A 47 -19.00 -2.83 8.57
CA LEU A 47 -18.18 -3.72 7.74
C LEU A 47 -18.11 -3.28 6.28
N SER A 48 -19.19 -2.74 5.71
CA SER A 48 -19.21 -2.22 4.35
C SER A 48 -18.24 -1.05 4.14
N LEU A 49 -18.18 -0.12 5.10
CA LEU A 49 -17.24 0.98 5.10
C LEU A 49 -15.81 0.46 5.31
N ASP A 50 -15.63 -0.48 6.22
CA ASP A 50 -14.32 -1.05 6.51
C ASP A 50 -13.71 -1.74 5.26
N LEU A 51 -14.49 -2.56 4.58
CA LEU A 51 -14.11 -3.18 3.31
C LEU A 51 -13.81 -2.14 2.22
N ALA A 52 -14.59 -1.06 2.15
CA ALA A 52 -14.38 0.01 1.17
C ALA A 52 -13.08 0.81 1.41
N LEU A 53 -12.60 0.86 2.65
CA LEU A 53 -11.35 1.56 3.01
C LEU A 53 -10.12 0.64 2.96
N HIS A 54 -10.27 -0.63 3.35
CA HIS A 54 -9.12 -1.50 3.64
C HIS A 54 -9.08 -2.81 2.84
N LEU A 55 -10.01 -3.07 1.90
CA LEU A 55 -9.95 -4.26 1.04
C LEU A 55 -10.26 -3.98 -0.42
N TRP A 56 -11.40 -3.36 -0.73
CA TRP A 56 -11.81 -3.12 -2.11
C TRP A 56 -10.81 -2.29 -2.92
N PRO A 57 -10.17 -1.24 -2.37
CA PRO A 57 -9.15 -0.49 -3.09
C PRO A 57 -8.00 -1.37 -3.59
N THR A 58 -7.47 -2.27 -2.74
CA THR A 58 -6.39 -3.17 -3.14
C THR A 58 -6.83 -4.14 -4.24
N LEU A 59 -8.00 -4.73 -4.11
CA LEU A 59 -8.47 -5.72 -5.08
C LEU A 59 -8.69 -5.09 -6.46
N PHE A 60 -9.29 -3.91 -6.51
CA PHE A 60 -9.57 -3.24 -7.78
C PHE A 60 -8.30 -2.71 -8.44
N ILE A 61 -7.41 -2.06 -7.70
CA ILE A 61 -6.18 -1.50 -8.30
C ILE A 61 -5.21 -2.60 -8.73
N TRP A 62 -5.13 -3.73 -8.01
CA TRP A 62 -4.32 -4.87 -8.43
C TRP A 62 -4.90 -5.58 -9.64
N PHE A 63 -6.22 -5.72 -9.71
CA PHE A 63 -6.87 -6.29 -10.89
C PHE A 63 -6.62 -5.42 -12.12
N ASP A 64 -6.80 -4.11 -12.01
CA ASP A 64 -6.53 -3.17 -13.11
C ASP A 64 -5.06 -3.22 -13.56
N PHE A 65 -4.14 -3.16 -12.59
CA PHE A 65 -2.71 -3.27 -12.82
C PHE A 65 -2.32 -4.57 -13.55
N LEU A 66 -2.80 -5.72 -13.09
CA LEU A 66 -2.40 -7.02 -13.64
C LEU A 66 -3.08 -7.37 -14.97
N VAL A 67 -4.29 -6.86 -15.22
CA VAL A 67 -5.10 -7.27 -16.38
C VAL A 67 -5.03 -6.26 -17.51
N TYR A 68 -5.15 -4.97 -17.20
CA TYR A 68 -5.37 -3.89 -18.17
C TYR A 68 -4.13 -3.01 -18.41
N ASN A 69 -3.25 -2.83 -17.43
CA ASN A 69 -2.05 -1.99 -17.61
C ASN A 69 -0.98 -2.68 -18.48
N THR A 70 -1.10 -2.60 -19.80
CA THR A 70 -0.13 -3.23 -20.72
C THR A 70 1.21 -2.49 -20.84
N THR A 71 1.29 -1.26 -20.33
CA THR A 71 2.42 -0.34 -20.54
C THR A 71 3.33 -0.22 -19.32
N PHE A 72 3.00 -0.89 -18.22
CA PHE A 72 3.80 -0.88 -16.99
C PHE A 72 5.27 -1.22 -17.25
N LYS A 73 6.15 -0.42 -16.65
CA LYS A 73 7.59 -0.67 -16.62
C LYS A 73 8.09 -0.47 -15.19
N ARG A 74 8.84 -1.46 -14.71
CA ARG A 74 9.54 -1.33 -13.44
C ARG A 74 10.57 -0.19 -13.54
N SER A 75 10.54 0.70 -12.55
CA SER A 75 11.49 1.80 -12.38
C SER A 75 12.08 1.79 -10.97
N SER A 76 13.36 2.17 -10.84
CA SER A 76 14.00 2.44 -9.54
C SER A 76 13.42 3.69 -8.88
N THR A 77 12.96 4.67 -9.66
CA THR A 77 12.26 5.85 -9.16
C THR A 77 11.01 5.46 -8.35
N HIS A 78 10.30 4.40 -8.75
CA HIS A 78 9.15 3.93 -7.98
C HIS A 78 9.56 3.37 -6.61
N VAL A 79 10.68 2.64 -6.55
CA VAL A 79 11.22 2.11 -5.29
C VAL A 79 11.63 3.25 -4.36
N THR A 80 12.34 4.24 -4.88
CA THR A 80 12.72 5.45 -4.12
C THR A 80 11.48 6.19 -3.62
N ALA A 81 10.46 6.35 -4.48
CA ALA A 81 9.22 7.02 -4.12
C ALA A 81 8.47 6.30 -2.98
N LEU A 82 8.46 4.96 -2.96
CA LEU A 82 7.86 4.19 -1.85
C LEU A 82 8.55 4.44 -0.51
N TYR A 83 9.89 4.47 -0.50
CA TYR A 83 10.64 4.78 0.73
C TYR A 83 10.44 6.23 1.18
N ILE A 84 10.47 7.19 0.24
CA ILE A 84 10.19 8.60 0.53
C ILE A 84 8.78 8.72 1.09
N PHE A 85 7.78 8.10 0.47
CA PHE A 85 6.39 8.13 0.94
C PHE A 85 6.26 7.57 2.35
N ALA A 86 6.87 6.41 2.64
CA ALA A 86 6.84 5.82 3.98
C ALA A 86 7.42 6.76 5.05
N MET A 87 8.55 7.42 4.76
CA MET A 87 9.19 8.34 5.71
C MET A 87 8.45 9.67 5.83
N LEU A 88 7.90 10.20 4.75
CA LEU A 88 7.02 11.38 4.80
C LEU A 88 5.76 11.09 5.61
N TYR A 89 5.19 9.89 5.46
CA TYR A 89 4.04 9.47 6.25
C TYR A 89 4.40 9.32 7.73
N TYR A 90 5.58 8.80 8.07
CA TYR A 90 6.07 8.84 9.44
C TYR A 90 6.14 10.27 10.00
N VAL A 91 6.77 11.19 9.28
CA VAL A 91 6.86 12.61 9.68
C VAL A 91 5.47 13.21 9.87
N TRP A 92 4.53 12.90 8.98
CA TRP A 92 3.13 13.31 9.11
C TRP A 92 2.49 12.77 10.38
N THR A 93 2.62 11.48 10.69
CA THR A 93 2.07 10.93 11.94
C THR A 93 2.70 11.52 13.20
N ALA A 94 4.00 11.85 13.16
CA ALA A 94 4.68 12.53 14.25
C ALA A 94 4.18 13.97 14.42
N TYR A 95 3.89 14.67 13.31
CA TYR A 95 3.22 15.97 13.35
C TYR A 95 1.81 15.86 13.95
N CYS A 96 1.01 14.88 13.54
CA CYS A 96 -0.31 14.63 14.13
C CYS A 96 -0.21 14.35 15.65
N PHE A 97 0.76 13.55 16.08
CA PHE A 97 1.02 13.33 17.50
C PHE A 97 1.33 14.64 18.24
N HIS A 98 2.20 15.47 17.69
CA HIS A 98 2.52 16.78 18.28
C HIS A 98 1.28 17.69 18.39
N ARG A 99 0.34 17.60 17.44
CA ARG A 99 -0.89 18.40 17.43
C ARG A 99 -1.98 17.85 18.35
N ASN A 100 -2.11 16.53 18.44
CA ASN A 100 -3.27 15.87 19.05
C ASN A 100 -2.94 15.24 20.41
N GLY A 101 -1.66 14.99 20.73
CA GLY A 101 -1.22 14.34 21.96
C GLY A 101 -1.28 12.81 21.94
N PHE A 102 -1.74 12.20 20.85
CA PHE A 102 -1.82 10.74 20.69
C PHE A 102 -1.46 10.31 19.27
N TRP A 103 -0.95 9.08 19.13
CA TRP A 103 -0.60 8.53 17.81
C TRP A 103 -1.85 8.07 17.07
N PRO A 104 -1.86 8.11 15.72
CA PRO A 104 -3.01 7.66 14.93
C PRO A 104 -3.47 6.23 15.25
N TYR A 105 -2.53 5.38 15.66
CA TYR A 105 -2.80 4.02 16.15
C TYR A 105 -2.13 3.82 17.52
N PRO A 106 -2.83 3.27 18.52
CA PRO A 106 -2.28 3.01 19.85
C PRO A 106 -0.92 2.29 19.85
N PHE A 107 -0.75 1.27 19.00
CA PHE A 107 0.48 0.47 18.98
C PHE A 107 1.75 1.29 18.65
N LEU A 108 1.61 2.41 17.94
CA LEU A 108 2.74 3.31 17.67
C LEU A 108 3.25 3.95 18.95
N GLY A 109 2.43 4.11 19.99
CA GLY A 109 2.82 4.63 21.30
C GLY A 109 3.91 3.80 21.97
N GLU A 110 3.94 2.49 21.72
CA GLU A 110 4.86 1.53 22.34
C GLU A 110 6.31 1.64 21.86
N PHE A 111 6.54 2.35 20.75
CA PHE A 111 7.87 2.48 20.15
C PHE A 111 8.59 3.76 20.58
N SER A 112 9.92 3.75 20.58
CA SER A 112 10.73 4.98 20.59
C SER A 112 10.65 5.68 19.23
N HIS A 113 11.14 6.92 19.13
CA HIS A 113 11.24 7.62 17.83
C HIS A 113 12.06 6.82 16.79
N ALA A 114 13.16 6.20 17.21
CA ALA A 114 13.96 5.32 16.35
C ALA A 114 13.19 4.04 15.98
N GLY A 115 12.48 3.44 16.94
CA GLY A 115 11.65 2.26 16.70
C GLY A 115 10.55 2.52 15.67
N ARG A 116 9.91 3.68 15.71
CA ARG A 116 8.93 4.10 14.69
C ARG A 116 9.61 4.27 13.33
N ALA A 117 10.74 4.96 13.24
CA ALA A 117 11.45 5.11 11.97
C ALA A 117 11.79 3.73 11.34
N VAL A 118 12.25 2.77 12.15
CA VAL A 118 12.51 1.39 11.71
C VAL A 118 11.23 0.71 11.23
N LEU A 119 10.12 0.83 11.97
CA LEU A 119 8.82 0.28 11.58
C LEU A 119 8.37 0.82 10.21
N TYR A 120 8.41 2.14 10.00
CA TYR A 120 8.01 2.73 8.71
C TYR A 120 8.95 2.33 7.58
N MET A 121 10.25 2.19 7.83
CA MET A 121 11.20 1.63 6.85
C MET A 121 10.90 0.16 6.52
N ALA A 122 10.49 -0.64 7.50
CA ALA A 122 10.05 -2.02 7.29
C ALA A 122 8.77 -2.07 6.44
N CYS A 123 7.80 -1.19 6.71
CA CYS A 123 6.60 -1.03 5.88
C CYS A 123 6.94 -0.62 4.43
N GLY A 124 7.85 0.34 4.25
CA GLY A 124 8.35 0.72 2.92
C GLY A 124 9.02 -0.45 2.19
N THR A 125 9.82 -1.25 2.91
CA THR A 125 10.45 -2.46 2.35
C THR A 125 9.40 -3.50 1.95
N LEU A 126 8.38 -3.72 2.77
CA LEU A 126 7.27 -4.63 2.44
C LEU A 126 6.51 -4.16 1.19
N ALA A 127 6.23 -2.86 1.07
CA ALA A 127 5.64 -2.29 -0.15
C ALA A 127 6.56 -2.50 -1.38
N VAL A 128 7.87 -2.36 -1.23
CA VAL A 128 8.83 -2.64 -2.31
C VAL A 128 8.84 -4.12 -2.69
N ILE A 129 8.69 -5.04 -1.73
CA ILE A 129 8.54 -6.48 -2.01
C ILE A 129 7.25 -6.72 -2.81
N MET A 130 6.13 -6.13 -2.39
CA MET A 130 4.85 -6.22 -3.10
C MET A 130 4.94 -5.64 -4.52
N TYR A 131 5.58 -4.48 -4.68
CA TYR A 131 5.82 -3.85 -5.99
C TYR A 131 6.62 -4.77 -6.92
N ASN A 132 7.72 -5.36 -6.43
CA ASN A 132 8.54 -6.26 -7.22
C ASN A 132 7.81 -7.57 -7.54
N GLY A 133 7.08 -8.13 -6.58
CA GLY A 133 6.23 -9.31 -6.78
C GLY A 133 5.16 -9.06 -7.84
N GLY A 134 4.45 -7.94 -7.73
CA GLY A 134 3.48 -7.48 -8.72
C GLY A 134 4.10 -7.31 -10.10
N ALA A 135 5.26 -6.68 -10.21
CA ALA A 135 6.00 -6.53 -11.47
C ALA A 135 6.38 -7.88 -12.10
N LEU A 136 6.77 -8.86 -11.28
CA LEU A 136 7.09 -10.22 -11.75
C LEU A 136 5.84 -10.92 -12.30
N ILE A 137 4.73 -10.90 -11.56
CA ILE A 137 3.45 -11.51 -11.98
C ILE A 137 2.95 -10.84 -13.26
N HIS A 138 2.93 -9.51 -13.28
CA HIS A 138 2.58 -8.69 -14.44
C HIS A 138 3.36 -9.11 -15.68
N SER A 139 4.69 -9.19 -15.56
CA SER A 139 5.56 -9.58 -16.67
C SER A 139 5.21 -10.96 -17.24
N LYS A 140 4.78 -11.91 -16.40
CA LYS A 140 4.36 -13.24 -16.84
C LYS A 140 3.03 -13.17 -17.59
N ILE A 141 2.03 -12.47 -17.06
CA ILE A 141 0.70 -12.32 -17.67
C ILE A 141 0.81 -11.70 -19.07
N HIS A 142 1.56 -10.61 -19.21
CA HIS A 142 1.65 -9.89 -20.49
C HIS A 142 2.62 -10.53 -21.50
N LYS A 143 3.63 -11.29 -21.05
CA LYS A 143 4.43 -12.16 -21.96
C LYS A 143 3.57 -13.27 -22.57
N VAL A 144 2.72 -13.93 -21.78
CA VAL A 144 1.81 -14.99 -22.26
C VAL A 144 0.87 -14.45 -23.35
N LYS A 145 0.26 -13.28 -23.13
CA LYS A 145 -0.62 -12.63 -24.12
C LYS A 145 0.10 -12.33 -25.45
N LYS A 146 1.35 -11.85 -25.40
CA LYS A 146 2.16 -11.57 -26.60
C LYS A 146 2.48 -12.84 -27.40
N THR A 147 2.75 -13.96 -26.72
CA THR A 147 3.01 -15.25 -27.38
C THR A 147 1.74 -15.85 -28.00
N ALA A 148 0.60 -15.78 -27.30
CA ALA A 148 -0.69 -16.27 -27.81
C ALA A 148 -1.11 -15.51 -29.08
N GLY A 149 -1.01 -14.18 -29.09
CA GLY A 149 -1.32 -13.36 -30.27
C GLY A 149 -0.40 -13.58 -31.47
N LYS A 150 0.80 -14.15 -31.27
CA LYS A 150 1.73 -14.51 -32.35
C LYS A 150 1.43 -15.88 -32.97
N LYS A 151 0.74 -16.79 -32.27
CA LYS A 151 0.37 -18.11 -32.79
C LYS A 151 -0.91 -18.13 -33.64
N ILE A 152 -1.70 -17.05 -33.59
CA ILE A 152 -3.00 -16.92 -34.28
C ILE A 152 -2.85 -16.12 -35.60
N LYS A 153 -1.62 -15.71 -35.95
CA LYS A 153 -1.25 -15.13 -37.25
C LYS A 153 -0.38 -16.10 -38.01
#